data_AF-A0A9P1DNV3-F1
#
_entry.id   AF-A0A9P1DNV3-F1
#
_cell.length_a   1.000
_cell.length_b   1.000
_cell.length_c   1.000
_cell.angle_alpha   90.00
_cell.angle_beta   90.00
_cell.angle_gamma   90.00
#
_symmetry.space_group_name_H-M   'P 1'
#
loop_
_entity.id
_entity.type
_entity.pdbx_description
1 polymer ?
#
loop_
_entity_poly.entity_id
_entity_poly.type
_entity_poly.pdbx_seq_one_letter_code
_entity_poly.pdbx_strand_id
1 'polypeptide(L)'
;MSMDHIREPVFCDQPFTQTFPLPPAVANNPCICCMKGAFPKIRGIPTGSQPMPPEEVAMLLKQLEGTWHIQVLESMGRGNISYDQVMVRDNYYVMSGGMRNQTVRTHGRNGHAQRHQVAVANTATKEYFHFYKGPNQEVYADFIGSQLVKMDFDGGEVELNNGLGMTLLWQRAWKRDGMAPPQQGMAAVPVVQAQVVEAQVVATGHPSAVAGNAAA
;
A
#
# COMPACT_ATOMS: atom_id res chain seq x y z
N MET A 1 8.57 -4.51 -10.87
CA MET A 1 9.78 -4.68 -10.01
C MET A 1 9.20 -4.87 -8.63
N SER A 2 9.39 -6.02 -7.98
CA SER A 2 8.80 -6.17 -6.64
C SER A 2 9.56 -5.29 -5.66
N MET A 3 8.87 -4.84 -4.60
CA MET A 3 9.46 -3.97 -3.57
C MET A 3 9.97 -4.76 -2.35
N ASP A 4 9.99 -6.09 -2.42
CA ASP A 4 10.33 -6.99 -1.30
C ASP A 4 11.73 -6.76 -0.69
N HIS A 5 12.65 -6.15 -1.43
CA HIS A 5 13.99 -5.82 -0.92
C HIS A 5 14.05 -4.50 -0.16
N ILE A 6 13.01 -3.66 -0.23
CA ILE A 6 12.91 -2.40 0.50
C ILE A 6 12.26 -2.70 1.85
N ARG A 7 13.04 -2.68 2.92
CA ARG A 7 12.59 -3.07 4.26
C ARG A 7 12.42 -1.91 5.23
N GLU A 8 12.86 -0.73 4.82
CA GLU A 8 12.88 0.47 5.62
C GLU A 8 12.35 1.65 4.80
N PRO A 9 11.65 2.61 5.44
CA PRO A 9 11.18 3.82 4.79
C PRO A 9 12.34 4.64 4.25
N VAL A 10 12.20 5.11 3.01
CA VAL A 10 13.15 6.04 2.39
C VAL A 10 12.72 7.46 2.73
N PHE A 11 13.29 8.01 3.79
CA PHE A 11 12.99 9.38 4.20
C PHE A 11 13.64 10.42 3.30
N CYS A 12 12.87 11.39 2.81
CA CYS A 12 13.29 12.43 1.89
C CYS A 12 12.43 13.69 1.99
N ASP A 13 13.03 14.83 2.33
CA ASP A 13 12.30 16.11 2.46
C ASP A 13 12.00 16.77 1.11
N GLN A 14 12.82 16.48 0.10
CA GLN A 14 12.62 16.97 -1.26
C GLN A 14 12.18 15.83 -2.16
N PRO A 15 10.92 15.83 -2.65
CA PRO A 15 10.41 14.80 -3.55
C PRO A 15 11.34 14.56 -4.75
N PHE A 16 11.52 13.30 -5.14
CA PHE A 16 12.23 12.92 -6.36
C PHE A 16 13.72 13.30 -6.40
N THR A 17 14.37 13.44 -5.23
CA THR A 17 15.81 13.66 -5.15
C THR A 17 16.59 12.36 -4.93
N GLN A 18 16.00 11.39 -4.23
CA GLN A 18 16.61 10.08 -3.96
C GLN A 18 16.35 9.08 -5.08
N THR A 19 17.30 8.18 -5.26
CA THR A 19 17.23 7.11 -6.26
C THR A 19 16.51 5.90 -5.64
N PHE A 20 15.69 5.20 -6.44
CA PHE A 20 15.04 3.97 -6.02
C PHE A 20 16.05 2.96 -5.42
N PRO A 21 15.82 2.44 -4.19
CA PRO A 21 16.74 1.49 -3.57
C PRO A 21 16.90 0.23 -4.40
N LEU A 22 18.15 -0.19 -4.62
CA LEU A 22 18.44 -1.36 -5.44
C LEU A 22 18.54 -2.62 -4.58
N PRO A 23 18.14 -3.80 -5.10
CA PRO A 23 18.42 -5.05 -4.43
C PRO A 23 19.93 -5.21 -4.15
N PRO A 24 20.35 -5.80 -3.02
CA PRO A 24 21.77 -5.95 -2.69
C PRO A 24 22.61 -6.61 -3.78
N ALA A 25 22.05 -7.61 -4.48
CA ALA A 25 22.70 -8.30 -5.60
C ALA A 25 23.02 -7.37 -6.78
N VAL A 26 22.21 -6.32 -6.97
CA VAL A 26 22.38 -5.32 -8.02
C VAL A 26 23.31 -4.20 -7.52
N ALA A 27 23.10 -3.73 -6.29
CA ALA A 27 23.89 -2.65 -5.68
C ALA A 27 25.39 -2.96 -5.59
N ASN A 28 25.77 -4.23 -5.39
CA ASN A 28 27.17 -4.65 -5.28
C ASN A 28 27.84 -4.93 -6.63
N ASN A 29 27.14 -4.76 -7.76
CA ASN A 29 27.73 -4.96 -9.08
C ASN A 29 28.66 -3.77 -9.43
N PRO A 30 29.96 -3.98 -9.70
CA PRO A 30 30.90 -2.89 -9.98
C PRO A 30 30.52 -2.04 -11.20
N CYS A 31 29.76 -2.60 -12.16
CA CYS A 31 29.25 -1.85 -13.31
C CYS A 31 28.10 -0.89 -12.96
N ILE A 32 27.57 -0.92 -11.74
CA ILE A 32 26.41 -0.10 -11.36
C ILE A 32 26.74 1.39 -11.23
N CYS A 33 28.01 1.74 -11.00
CA CYS A 33 28.45 3.13 -10.91
C CYS A 33 28.09 3.91 -12.18
N CYS A 34 28.15 3.27 -13.35
CA CYS A 34 27.78 3.85 -14.64
C CYS A 34 26.27 3.99 -14.86
N MET A 35 25.44 3.27 -14.08
CA MET A 35 23.98 3.26 -14.23
C MET A 35 23.22 4.09 -13.18
N LYS A 36 23.91 4.74 -12.24
CA LYS A 36 23.26 5.48 -11.14
C LYS A 36 22.28 6.56 -11.60
N GLY A 37 22.51 7.17 -12.78
CA GLY A 37 21.59 8.15 -13.39
C GLY A 37 20.40 7.56 -14.14
N ALA A 38 20.38 6.24 -14.37
CA ALA A 38 19.34 5.56 -15.12
C ALA A 38 18.17 5.09 -14.25
N PHE A 39 18.39 4.96 -12.93
CA PHE A 39 17.35 4.55 -12.00
C PHE A 39 16.38 5.70 -11.73
N PRO A 40 15.07 5.40 -11.64
CA PRO A 40 14.08 6.43 -11.38
C PRO A 40 14.32 7.06 -10.01
N LYS A 41 14.01 8.35 -9.95
CA LYS A 41 13.93 9.08 -8.70
C LYS A 41 12.61 8.74 -8.00
N ILE A 42 12.65 8.66 -6.68
CA ILE A 42 11.47 8.38 -5.85
C ILE A 42 11.07 9.59 -5.03
N ARG A 43 9.78 9.72 -4.77
CA ARG A 43 9.21 10.77 -3.90
C ARG A 43 9.87 10.73 -2.52
N GLY A 44 9.93 9.54 -1.91
CA GLY A 44 10.33 9.38 -0.52
C GLY A 44 9.26 9.85 0.46
N ILE A 45 9.46 9.58 1.74
CA ILE A 45 8.58 9.96 2.84
C ILE A 45 9.20 11.17 3.56
N PRO A 46 8.50 12.29 3.80
CA PRO A 46 9.08 13.44 4.49
C PRO A 46 9.67 13.09 5.85
N THR A 47 10.78 13.72 6.23
CA THR A 47 11.37 13.54 7.56
C THR A 47 10.38 13.97 8.64
N GLY A 48 10.33 13.23 9.74
CA GLY A 48 9.37 13.46 10.83
C GLY A 48 8.04 12.73 10.65
N SER A 49 7.82 12.07 9.51
CA SER A 49 6.70 11.15 9.34
C SER A 49 6.81 9.98 10.32
N GLN A 50 5.68 9.54 10.86
CA GLN A 50 5.62 8.45 11.84
C GLN A 50 4.79 7.28 11.31
N PRO A 51 5.10 6.02 11.68
CA PRO A 51 4.21 4.90 11.41
C PRO A 51 2.81 5.20 11.94
N MET A 52 1.80 4.91 11.13
CA MET A 52 0.42 5.15 11.50
C MET A 52 -0.01 4.17 12.63
N PRO A 53 -0.81 4.60 13.61
CA PRO A 53 -1.27 3.72 14.68
C PRO A 53 -2.05 2.51 14.14
N PRO A 54 -1.93 1.31 14.76
CA PRO A 54 -2.57 0.09 14.25
C PRO A 54 -4.09 0.20 14.05
N GLU A 55 -4.77 0.96 14.91
CA GLU A 55 -6.21 1.21 14.84
C GLU A 55 -6.59 2.07 13.63
N GLU A 56 -5.82 3.12 13.32
CA GLU A 56 -6.02 3.94 12.12
C GLU A 56 -5.75 3.11 10.86
N VAL A 57 -4.70 2.28 10.88
CA VAL A 57 -4.37 1.35 9.79
C VAL A 57 -5.51 0.36 9.54
N ALA A 58 -6.06 -0.25 10.58
CA ALA A 58 -7.15 -1.20 10.45
C ALA A 58 -8.42 -0.56 9.85
N MET A 59 -8.77 0.65 10.27
CA MET A 59 -9.90 1.40 9.70
C MET A 59 -9.67 1.72 8.22
N LEU A 60 -8.49 2.22 7.87
CA LEU A 60 -8.14 2.56 6.49
C LEU A 60 -8.15 1.33 5.58
N LEU A 61 -7.54 0.22 6.03
CA LEU A 61 -7.55 -1.05 5.30
C LEU A 61 -8.97 -1.58 5.10
N LYS A 62 -9.83 -1.42 6.10
CA LYS A 62 -11.24 -1.85 5.99
C LYS A 62 -11.98 -1.07 4.89
N GLN A 63 -11.72 0.22 4.75
CA GLN A 63 -12.30 1.05 3.69
C GLN A 63 -11.72 0.74 2.30
N LEU A 64 -10.42 0.42 2.25
CA LEU A 64 -9.71 0.03 1.03
C LEU A 64 -10.06 -1.39 0.56
N GLU A 65 -10.56 -2.28 1.43
CA GLU A 65 -10.81 -3.69 1.14
C GLU A 65 -11.62 -3.92 -0.14
N GLY A 66 -11.23 -4.90 -0.96
CA GLY A 66 -11.94 -5.32 -2.17
C GLY A 66 -11.19 -4.99 -3.46
N THR A 67 -11.91 -5.05 -4.59
CA THR A 67 -11.32 -4.89 -5.93
C THR A 67 -11.49 -3.48 -6.46
N TRP A 68 -10.43 -2.96 -7.08
CA TRP A 68 -10.37 -1.67 -7.74
C TRP A 68 -9.75 -1.79 -9.12
N HIS A 69 -10.19 -0.93 -10.02
CA HIS A 69 -9.60 -0.72 -11.33
C HIS A 69 -8.62 0.45 -11.28
N ILE A 70 -7.47 0.32 -11.95
CA ILE A 70 -6.42 1.33 -11.99
C ILE A 70 -6.56 2.13 -13.29
N GLN A 71 -6.68 3.44 -13.16
CA GLN A 71 -6.58 4.38 -14.27
C GLN A 71 -5.40 5.31 -14.04
N VAL A 72 -4.52 5.45 -15.03
CA VAL A 72 -3.43 6.44 -14.98
C VAL A 72 -4.00 7.80 -15.37
N LEU A 73 -3.89 8.78 -14.47
CA LEU A 73 -4.30 10.16 -14.72
C LEU A 73 -3.15 10.99 -15.26
N GLU A 74 -1.97 10.85 -14.66
CA GLU A 74 -0.76 11.58 -15.03
C GLU A 74 0.48 10.70 -14.91
N SER A 75 1.42 10.84 -15.84
CA SER A 75 2.72 10.14 -15.81
C SER A 75 3.84 11.10 -16.18
N MET A 76 4.91 11.14 -15.38
CA MET A 76 6.11 11.94 -15.65
C MET A 76 7.00 11.36 -16.77
N GLY A 77 6.41 10.66 -17.75
CA GLY A 77 7.03 10.43 -19.06
C GLY A 77 8.00 9.25 -19.19
N ARG A 78 8.09 8.34 -18.20
CA ARG A 78 9.01 7.18 -18.29
C ARG A 78 8.42 5.82 -17.89
N GLY A 79 7.17 5.77 -17.45
CA GLY A 79 6.52 4.52 -17.04
C GLY A 79 5.09 4.46 -17.55
N ASN A 80 4.77 3.32 -18.18
CA ASN A 80 3.38 2.89 -18.30
C ASN A 80 3.14 1.93 -17.15
N ILE A 81 2.09 2.17 -16.36
CA ILE A 81 1.58 1.13 -15.48
C ILE A 81 1.02 0.04 -16.38
N SER A 82 1.53 -1.17 -16.19
CA SER A 82 1.10 -2.33 -16.97
C SER A 82 -0.12 -3.00 -16.38
N TYR A 83 -0.41 -2.81 -15.09
CA TYR A 83 -1.55 -3.39 -14.37
C TYR A 83 -2.79 -2.50 -14.47
N ASP A 84 -3.97 -3.11 -14.55
CA ASP A 84 -5.27 -2.42 -14.63
C ASP A 84 -6.17 -2.72 -13.42
N GLN A 85 -5.75 -3.62 -12.52
CA GLN A 85 -6.54 -4.03 -11.36
C GLN A 85 -5.68 -4.12 -10.10
N VAL A 86 -6.28 -3.78 -8.96
CA VAL A 86 -5.74 -4.04 -7.62
C VAL A 86 -6.81 -4.63 -6.72
N MET A 87 -6.48 -5.72 -6.04
CA MET A 87 -7.32 -6.34 -5.01
C MET A 87 -6.66 -6.11 -3.65
N VAL A 88 -7.32 -5.39 -2.76
CA VAL A 88 -6.89 -5.15 -1.39
C VAL A 88 -7.52 -6.17 -0.46
N ARG A 89 -6.70 -6.81 0.37
CA ARG A 89 -7.16 -7.76 1.40
C ARG A 89 -6.20 -7.75 2.57
N ASP A 90 -6.75 -7.73 3.78
CA ASP A 90 -5.97 -7.66 5.02
C ASP A 90 -5.01 -6.45 4.96
N ASN A 91 -3.70 -6.68 5.08
CA ASN A 91 -2.65 -5.65 5.02
C ASN A 91 -1.85 -5.64 3.70
N TYR A 92 -2.36 -6.29 2.65
CA TYR A 92 -1.67 -6.38 1.37
C TYR A 92 -2.60 -6.07 0.20
N TYR A 93 -1.99 -5.87 -0.95
CA TYR A 93 -2.70 -5.72 -2.21
C TYR A 93 -2.05 -6.57 -3.30
N VAL A 94 -2.87 -7.01 -4.24
CA VAL A 94 -2.44 -7.78 -5.40
C VAL A 94 -2.73 -6.96 -6.65
N MET A 95 -1.68 -6.50 -7.32
CA MET A 95 -1.79 -5.89 -8.64
C MET A 95 -1.85 -6.98 -9.71
N SER A 96 -2.81 -6.89 -10.62
CA SER A 96 -3.04 -7.89 -11.68
C SER A 96 -3.60 -7.26 -12.95
N GLY A 97 -3.76 -8.09 -13.98
CA GLY A 97 -4.27 -7.69 -15.29
C GLY A 97 -3.28 -6.87 -16.13
N GLY A 98 -3.81 -6.29 -17.21
CA GLY A 98 -3.06 -5.64 -18.29
C GLY A 98 -1.93 -6.48 -18.92
N MET A 99 -1.11 -5.82 -19.75
CA MET A 99 -0.11 -6.46 -20.62
C MET A 99 1.25 -5.77 -20.50
N ARG A 100 2.33 -6.51 -20.70
CA ARG A 100 3.69 -5.99 -20.86
C ARG A 100 4.32 -6.51 -22.14
N ASN A 101 5.29 -5.78 -22.67
CA ASN A 101 6.10 -6.26 -23.79
C ASN A 101 7.22 -7.17 -23.27
N GLN A 102 7.31 -8.38 -23.81
CA GLN A 102 8.40 -9.32 -23.56
C GLN A 102 9.21 -9.52 -24.84
N THR A 103 10.53 -9.40 -24.73
CA THR A 103 11.43 -9.69 -25.85
C THR A 103 11.57 -11.19 -26.00
N VAL A 104 11.11 -11.73 -27.13
CA VAL A 104 11.27 -13.14 -27.47
C VAL A 104 12.36 -13.27 -28.54
N ARG A 105 13.17 -14.32 -28.40
CA ARG A 105 14.15 -14.71 -29.41
C ARG A 105 13.58 -15.85 -30.23
N THR A 106 13.45 -15.66 -31.53
CA THR A 106 13.12 -16.73 -32.46
C THR A 106 14.34 -17.10 -33.29
N HIS A 107 14.52 -18.40 -33.53
CA HIS A 107 15.51 -18.87 -34.48
C HIS A 107 15.04 -18.53 -35.89
N GLY A 108 15.73 -17.56 -36.52
CA GLY A 108 15.49 -17.25 -37.93
C GLY A 108 15.94 -18.39 -38.84
N ARG A 109 15.39 -18.43 -40.05
CA ARG A 109 15.70 -19.43 -41.09
C ARG A 109 17.20 -19.54 -41.44
N ASN A 110 17.98 -18.51 -41.12
CA ASN A 110 19.42 -18.42 -41.38
C ASN A 110 20.29 -18.64 -40.12
N GLY A 111 19.72 -19.18 -39.03
CA GLY A 111 20.45 -19.39 -37.78
C GLY A 111 20.69 -18.13 -36.93
N HIS A 112 20.45 -16.93 -37.46
CA HIS A 112 20.48 -15.70 -36.70
C HIS A 112 19.24 -15.57 -35.80
N ALA A 113 19.46 -15.30 -34.51
CA ALA A 113 18.39 -15.03 -33.57
C ALA A 113 17.75 -13.66 -33.87
N GLN A 114 16.47 -13.66 -34.26
CA GLN A 114 15.69 -12.43 -34.36
C GLN A 114 15.09 -12.11 -32.99
N ARG A 115 15.16 -10.83 -32.60
CA ARG A 115 14.52 -10.31 -31.39
C ARG A 115 13.30 -9.51 -31.81
N HIS A 116 12.14 -9.85 -31.28
CA HIS A 116 10.93 -9.05 -31.42
C HIS A 116 10.21 -8.96 -30.08
N GLN A 117 9.36 -7.94 -29.92
CA GLN A 117 8.54 -7.77 -28.73
C GLN A 117 7.18 -8.43 -28.97
N VAL A 118 6.69 -9.17 -27.99
CA VAL A 118 5.31 -9.67 -27.96
C VAL A 118 4.63 -9.16 -26.70
N ALA A 119 3.34 -8.83 -26.80
CA ALA A 119 2.54 -8.47 -25.65
C ALA A 119 2.18 -9.74 -24.87
N VAL A 120 2.51 -9.78 -23.58
CA VAL A 120 2.23 -10.88 -22.66
C VAL A 120 1.48 -10.36 -21.45
N ALA A 121 0.58 -11.17 -20.89
CA ALA A 121 -0.12 -10.83 -19.66
C ALA A 121 0.88 -10.60 -18.51
N ASN A 122 0.58 -9.64 -17.63
CA ASN A 122 1.40 -9.44 -16.45
C ASN A 122 1.25 -10.60 -15.47
N THR A 123 2.34 -10.92 -14.78
CA THR A 123 2.29 -11.76 -13.58
C THR A 123 1.76 -10.91 -12.43
N ALA A 124 0.73 -11.42 -11.74
CA ALA A 124 0.20 -10.80 -10.54
C ALA A 124 1.31 -10.60 -9.50
N THR A 125 1.32 -9.46 -8.83
CA THR A 125 2.34 -9.11 -7.83
C THR A 125 1.66 -8.73 -6.53
N LYS A 126 2.10 -9.34 -5.44
CA LYS A 126 1.62 -9.07 -4.08
C LYS A 126 2.58 -8.09 -3.41
N GLU A 127 2.05 -7.03 -2.84
CA GLU A 127 2.81 -6.01 -2.11
C GLU A 127 2.08 -5.72 -0.78
N TYR A 128 2.80 -5.26 0.23
CA TYR A 128 2.23 -4.96 1.55
C TYR A 128 2.11 -3.46 1.76
N PHE A 129 1.07 -3.06 2.49
CA PHE A 129 0.93 -1.67 2.92
C PHE A 129 1.86 -1.38 4.09
N HIS A 130 2.53 -0.23 4.01
CA HIS A 130 3.33 0.33 5.09
C HIS A 130 2.90 1.78 5.27
N PHE A 131 1.95 1.99 6.18
CA PHE A 131 1.34 3.30 6.34
C PHE A 131 2.15 4.25 7.23
N TYR A 132 2.44 5.43 6.71
CA TYR A 132 3.06 6.53 7.45
C TYR A 132 2.19 7.77 7.39
N LYS A 133 2.15 8.51 8.49
CA LYS A 133 1.51 9.82 8.58
C LYS A 133 2.57 10.91 8.53
N GLY A 134 2.47 11.77 7.53
CA GLY A 134 3.34 12.91 7.33
C GLY A 134 3.11 14.03 8.35
N PRO A 135 4.04 14.99 8.45
CA PRO A 135 3.91 16.12 9.35
C PRO A 135 2.68 17.00 9.06
N ASN A 136 2.17 17.02 7.82
CA ASN A 136 0.94 17.74 7.46
C ASN A 136 -0.27 16.81 7.31
N GLN A 137 -0.25 15.67 8.02
CA GLN A 137 -1.33 14.66 8.00
C GLN A 137 -1.48 13.94 6.64
N GLU A 138 -0.48 13.97 5.76
CA GLU A 138 -0.49 13.18 4.54
C GLU A 138 -0.36 11.69 4.85
N VAL A 139 -0.98 10.82 4.04
CA VAL A 139 -0.88 9.37 4.20
C VAL A 139 -0.01 8.78 3.10
N TYR A 140 1.07 8.10 3.49
CA TYR A 140 1.93 7.33 2.60
C TYR A 140 1.66 5.85 2.80
N ALA A 141 1.60 5.07 1.71
CA ALA A 141 1.14 3.68 1.70
C ALA A 141 2.27 2.64 1.54
N ASP A 142 3.49 3.08 1.27
CA ASP A 142 4.68 2.24 1.12
C ASP A 142 5.96 2.96 1.58
N PHE A 143 7.09 2.26 1.53
CA PHE A 143 8.39 2.78 1.95
C PHE A 143 9.05 3.76 0.97
N ILE A 144 8.53 3.93 -0.25
CA ILE A 144 9.13 4.82 -1.26
C ILE A 144 8.33 6.11 -1.45
N GLY A 145 7.26 6.28 -0.67
CA GLY A 145 6.47 7.50 -0.61
C GLY A 145 5.25 7.52 -1.51
N SER A 146 4.63 6.39 -1.86
CA SER A 146 3.31 6.45 -2.53
C SER A 146 2.28 7.11 -1.63
N GLN A 147 1.74 8.24 -2.05
CA GLN A 147 0.85 9.09 -1.24
C GLN A 147 -0.62 8.87 -1.64
N LEU A 148 -1.50 8.67 -0.67
CA LEU A 148 -2.96 8.73 -0.86
C LEU A 148 -3.38 10.20 -0.86
N VAL A 149 -3.70 10.73 -2.04
CA VAL A 149 -3.99 12.15 -2.28
C VAL A 149 -5.46 12.46 -2.02
N LYS A 150 -6.36 11.57 -2.46
CA LYS A 150 -7.81 11.70 -2.27
C LYS A 150 -8.38 10.34 -1.88
N MET A 151 -9.27 10.32 -0.88
CA MET A 151 -9.94 9.10 -0.42
C MET A 151 -11.45 9.36 -0.35
N ASP A 152 -12.17 9.00 -1.41
CA ASP A 152 -13.62 9.08 -1.50
C ASP A 152 -14.20 7.66 -1.55
N PHE A 153 -14.21 7.00 -0.40
CA PHE A 153 -14.61 5.59 -0.31
C PHE A 153 -16.07 5.36 -0.67
N ASP A 154 -16.95 6.30 -0.33
CA ASP A 154 -18.38 6.26 -0.65
C ASP A 154 -18.62 6.49 -2.15
N GLY A 155 -17.87 7.42 -2.75
CA GLY A 155 -17.85 7.64 -4.20
C GLY A 155 -17.15 6.51 -4.98
N GLY A 156 -16.45 5.62 -4.29
CA GLY A 156 -15.73 4.49 -4.87
C GLY A 156 -14.43 4.89 -5.58
N GLU A 157 -13.76 5.93 -5.10
CA GLU A 157 -12.54 6.48 -5.71
C GLU A 157 -11.43 6.71 -4.70
N VAL A 158 -10.21 6.34 -5.05
CA VAL A 158 -8.99 6.68 -4.32
C VAL A 158 -7.96 7.19 -5.31
N GLU A 159 -7.43 8.38 -5.08
CA GLU A 159 -6.33 8.94 -5.88
C GLU A 159 -5.01 8.71 -5.15
N LEU A 160 -4.04 8.13 -5.85
CA LEU A 160 -2.72 7.81 -5.34
C LEU A 160 -1.66 8.44 -6.26
N ASN A 161 -0.76 9.23 -5.68
CA ASN A 161 0.46 9.63 -6.36
C ASN A 161 1.58 8.70 -5.91
N ASN A 162 1.96 7.74 -6.77
CA ASN A 162 2.89 6.70 -6.35
C ASN A 162 4.30 7.25 -6.13
N GLY A 163 5.16 6.45 -5.49
CA GLY A 163 6.55 6.83 -5.21
C GLY A 163 7.38 7.15 -6.48
N LEU A 164 6.90 6.80 -7.67
CA LEU A 164 7.53 7.11 -8.97
C LEU A 164 6.93 8.35 -9.65
N GLY A 165 5.99 9.03 -8.99
CA GLY A 165 5.34 10.25 -9.43
C GLY A 165 4.34 10.06 -10.57
N MET A 166 3.68 8.91 -10.62
CA MET A 166 2.48 8.71 -11.43
C MET A 166 1.24 8.94 -10.57
N THR A 167 0.29 9.70 -11.08
CA THR A 167 -1.02 9.91 -10.44
C THR A 167 -1.98 8.87 -10.97
N LEU A 168 -2.52 8.06 -10.06
CA LEU A 168 -3.37 6.92 -10.33
C LEU A 168 -4.72 7.12 -9.65
N LEU A 169 -5.77 6.74 -10.36
CA LEU A 169 -7.11 6.66 -9.82
C LEU A 169 -7.48 5.19 -9.67
N TRP A 170 -7.77 4.79 -8.44
CA TRP A 170 -8.38 3.51 -8.13
C TRP A 170 -9.89 3.70 -8.08
N GLN A 171 -10.62 3.03 -8.96
CA GLN A 171 -12.08 3.10 -9.02
C GLN A 171 -12.71 1.75 -8.74
N ARG A 172 -13.78 1.72 -7.94
CA ARG A 172 -14.59 0.51 -7.77
C ARG A 172 -15.21 0.09 -9.11
N ALA A 173 -15.35 -1.22 -9.32
CA ALA A 173 -15.90 -1.76 -10.58
C ALA A 173 -17.31 -1.23 -10.88
N TRP A 174 -18.19 -1.15 -9.88
CA TRP A 174 -19.55 -0.63 -10.04
C TRP A 174 -19.55 0.82 -10.55
N LYS A 175 -18.60 1.66 -10.10
CA LYS A 175 -18.50 3.07 -10.50
C LYS A 175 -18.09 3.18 -11.97
N ARG A 176 -17.04 2.46 -12.35
CA ARG A 176 -16.53 2.40 -13.73
C ARG A 176 -17.61 1.92 -14.70
N ASP A 177 -18.37 0.91 -14.30
CA ASP A 177 -19.39 0.27 -15.13
C ASP A 177 -20.74 1.02 -15.12
N GLY A 178 -20.83 2.17 -14.43
CA GLY A 178 -22.05 2.97 -14.34
C GLY A 178 -23.18 2.32 -13.53
N MET A 179 -22.86 1.35 -12.67
CA MET A 179 -23.81 0.69 -11.79
C MET A 179 -23.97 1.47 -10.48
N ALA A 180 -25.14 1.31 -9.84
CA ALA A 180 -25.35 1.84 -8.50
C ALA A 180 -24.35 1.22 -7.51
N PRO A 181 -23.91 1.96 -6.47
CA PRO A 181 -23.13 1.37 -5.40
C PRO A 181 -23.87 0.16 -4.84
N PRO A 182 -23.18 -0.98 -4.59
CA PRO A 182 -23.81 -2.07 -3.88
C PRO A 182 -24.33 -1.47 -2.57
N GLN A 183 -25.63 -1.66 -2.30
CA GLN A 183 -26.16 -1.34 -0.99
C GLN A 183 -25.30 -2.13 -0.01
N GLN A 184 -24.38 -1.46 0.68
CA GLN A 184 -23.65 -2.05 1.78
C GLN A 184 -24.77 -2.47 2.71
N GLY A 185 -25.09 -3.76 2.66
CA GLY A 185 -26.15 -4.30 3.47
C GLY A 185 -25.81 -3.82 4.85
N MET A 186 -26.67 -2.97 5.41
CA MET A 186 -26.74 -2.82 6.84
C MET A 186 -27.15 -4.21 7.32
N ALA A 187 -26.18 -5.14 7.36
CA ALA A 187 -26.22 -6.25 8.26
C ALA A 187 -26.25 -5.54 9.60
N ALA A 188 -27.48 -5.20 10.01
CA ALA A 188 -27.79 -4.73 11.32
C ALA A 188 -27.13 -5.80 12.19
N VAL A 189 -25.99 -5.45 12.77
CA VAL A 189 -25.43 -6.22 13.86
C VAL A 189 -26.59 -6.27 14.82
N PRO A 190 -27.22 -7.44 15.06
CA PRO A 190 -28.27 -7.50 16.04
C PRO A 190 -27.62 -6.95 17.30
N VAL A 191 -28.12 -5.81 17.77
CA VAL A 191 -27.75 -5.28 19.06
C VAL A 191 -28.20 -6.36 20.02
N VAL A 192 -27.29 -7.27 20.36
CA VAL A 192 -27.46 -8.18 21.46
C VAL A 192 -27.55 -7.24 22.64
N GLN A 193 -28.77 -6.93 23.04
CA GLN A 193 -29.05 -6.19 24.26
C GLN A 193 -28.29 -6.95 25.34
N ALA A 194 -27.18 -6.36 25.80
CA ALA A 194 -26.48 -6.84 26.96
C ALA A 194 -27.50 -6.80 28.09
N GLN A 195 -28.07 -7.95 28.42
CA GLN A 195 -28.80 -8.11 29.66
C GLN A 195 -27.79 -7.77 30.75
N VAL A 196 -28.01 -6.60 31.36
CA VAL A 196 -27.34 -6.18 32.57
C VAL A 196 -27.72 -7.22 33.62
N VAL A 197 -26.89 -8.24 33.78
CA VAL A 197 -26.94 -9.12 34.94
C VAL A 197 -26.36 -8.28 36.07
N GLU A 198 -27.27 -7.66 36.81
CA GLU A 198 -27.02 -6.95 38.05
C GLU A 198 -26.37 -7.94 39.03
N ALA A 199 -25.04 -7.91 39.09
CA ALA A 199 -24.27 -8.69 40.04
C ALA A 199 -24.57 -8.16 41.44
N GLN A 200 -25.37 -8.90 42.20
CA GLN A 200 -25.58 -8.68 43.62
C GLN A 200 -24.22 -8.68 44.33
N VAL A 201 -23.87 -7.51 44.85
CA VAL A 201 -22.73 -7.30 45.75
C VAL A 201 -23.04 -8.03 47.06
N VAL A 202 -22.54 -9.25 47.20
CA VAL A 202 -22.49 -9.95 48.49
C VAL A 202 -21.31 -9.37 49.27
N ALA A 203 -21.64 -8.46 50.20
CA ALA A 203 -20.73 -7.95 51.19
C ALA A 203 -20.37 -9.06 52.19
N THR A 204 -19.20 -9.67 52.03
CA THR A 204 -18.53 -10.36 53.14
C THR A 204 -17.38 -9.50 53.60
N GLY A 205 -17.61 -8.78 54.69
CA GLY A 205 -16.55 -8.08 55.40
C GLY A 205 -15.52 -9.05 55.98
N HIS A 206 -14.29 -8.58 56.09
CA HIS A 206 -13.38 -9.06 57.13
C HIS A 206 -12.37 -7.97 57.51
N PRO A 207 -11.84 -8.03 58.75
CA PRO A 207 -11.54 -6.87 59.56
C PRO A 207 -10.10 -6.38 59.43
N SER A 208 -9.99 -5.13 59.83
CA SER A 208 -8.79 -4.42 60.24
C SER A 208 -7.90 -5.25 61.17
N ALA A 209 -6.62 -5.37 60.83
CA ALA A 209 -5.57 -5.75 61.76
C ALA A 209 -4.41 -4.75 61.67
N VAL A 210 -4.30 -3.98 62.73
CA VAL A 210 -3.21 -3.08 63.10
C VAL A 210 -2.01 -3.88 63.58
N ALA A 211 -0.82 -3.59 63.07
CA ALA A 211 0.49 -3.62 63.75
C ALA A 211 1.53 -3.27 62.68
N GLY A 212 2.27 -2.15 62.72
CA GLY A 212 3.12 -1.74 63.83
C GLY A 212 4.49 -2.41 63.67
N ASN A 213 5.48 -1.69 63.14
CA ASN A 213 6.79 -1.62 63.79
C ASN A 213 7.73 -0.59 63.14
N ALA A 214 8.35 0.16 64.05
CA ALA A 214 9.44 1.09 63.85
C ALA A 214 10.79 0.38 63.73
N ALA A 215 11.80 1.15 63.30
CA ALA A 215 13.26 1.00 63.41
C ALA A 215 13.90 1.14 62.02
N ALA A 216 14.97 1.91 61.79
CA ALA A 216 15.78 2.82 62.60
C ALA A 216 16.47 3.78 61.62
#